data_AF-A0A5N7SA56-F1
#
_entry.id   AF-A0A5N7SA56-F1
#
_cell.length_a   1.000
_cell.length_b   1.000
_cell.length_c   1.000
_cell.angle_alpha   90.00
_cell.angle_beta   90.00
_cell.angle_gamma   90.00
#
_symmetry.space_group_name_H-M   'P 1'
#
loop_
_entity.id
_entity.type
_entity.pdbx_description
1 polymer ?
#
loop_
_entity_poly.entity_id
_entity_poly.type
_entity_poly.pdbx_seq_one_letter_code
_entity_poly.pdbx_strand_id
1 'polypeptide(L)'
;MQRLNTVLPTESSSFSSSSAPNAEAVAVVAALAMRPESSSMPSLPSSGEPLSVEAADYLFEFWKQMGSMFPGSWERQNGASPLKHDRTLAPAGTTWAQILRGRLRSQHARGLAACLTEGREWPPTPGRFLQMCLDIPVMATVEREMTPGRPQSGFTVLVRSLLDLHVYATAENGFQQRRMLEEAYTRAVQHVVDGKPLPQPVLAIEQEKHGVRPVRDRESARAAMERAAAELNFDGD
;
A
#
# COMPACT_ATOMS: atom_id res chain seq x y z
N MET A 1 10.15 -16.66 -76.31
CA MET A 1 9.39 -17.86 -76.73
C MET A 1 8.72 -18.46 -75.49
N GLN A 2 7.39 -18.61 -75.58
CA GLN A 2 6.39 -19.40 -74.80
C GLN A 2 6.83 -20.03 -73.44
N ARG A 3 6.27 -19.63 -72.28
CA ARG A 3 4.94 -19.91 -71.64
C ARG A 3 4.70 -21.36 -71.20
N LEU A 4 4.43 -21.53 -69.89
CA LEU A 4 3.38 -22.34 -69.22
C LEU A 4 3.37 -21.92 -67.72
N ASN A 5 2.53 -20.97 -67.28
CA ASN A 5 1.19 -21.09 -66.67
C ASN A 5 1.06 -22.02 -65.44
N THR A 6 0.59 -21.46 -64.31
CA THR A 6 -0.56 -21.89 -63.44
C THR A 6 -0.44 -21.17 -62.08
N VAL A 7 -1.07 -20.00 -61.87
CA VAL A 7 -2.42 -19.72 -61.31
C VAL A 7 -2.51 -19.89 -59.77
N LEU A 8 -2.56 -18.76 -59.06
CA LEU A 8 -3.20 -18.59 -57.74
C LEU A 8 -4.72 -18.51 -57.91
N PRO A 9 -5.51 -18.83 -56.86
CA PRO A 9 -6.35 -17.76 -56.36
C PRO A 9 -6.47 -17.68 -54.82
N THR A 10 -6.63 -16.44 -54.39
CA THR A 10 -7.22 -15.93 -53.14
C THR A 10 -8.72 -16.26 -53.07
N GLU A 11 -9.27 -16.51 -51.88
CA GLU A 11 -10.60 -16.08 -51.36
C GLU A 11 -10.80 -16.65 -49.94
N SER A 12 -10.96 -15.84 -48.89
CA SER A 12 -12.18 -15.14 -48.42
C SER A 12 -13.10 -15.98 -47.53
N SER A 13 -13.06 -15.65 -46.23
CA SER A 13 -14.16 -15.51 -45.27
C SER A 13 -15.29 -16.56 -45.19
N SER A 14 -15.49 -17.13 -44.00
CA SER A 14 -16.81 -17.13 -43.34
C SER A 14 -16.73 -17.43 -41.84
N PHE A 15 -17.38 -16.55 -41.07
CA PHE A 15 -17.77 -16.73 -39.67
C PHE A 15 -18.81 -17.85 -39.56
N SER A 16 -18.74 -18.64 -38.48
CA SER A 16 -19.94 -19.15 -37.79
C SER A 16 -19.61 -19.51 -36.36
N SER A 17 -20.32 -18.85 -35.44
CA SER A 17 -20.41 -19.15 -34.02
C SER A 17 -20.89 -20.57 -33.75
N SER A 18 -20.32 -21.23 -32.76
CA SER A 18 -21.07 -22.15 -31.91
C SER A 18 -20.56 -22.11 -30.48
N SER A 19 -21.43 -21.63 -29.60
CA SER A 19 -21.32 -21.63 -28.15
C SER A 19 -21.20 -23.05 -27.59
N ALA A 20 -20.18 -23.29 -26.77
CA ALA A 20 -20.24 -24.20 -25.64
C ALA A 20 -19.15 -23.81 -24.64
N PRO A 21 -19.48 -23.35 -23.42
CA PRO A 21 -18.47 -23.17 -22.38
C PRO A 21 -18.01 -24.55 -21.88
N ASN A 22 -16.69 -24.74 -21.79
CA ASN A 22 -16.04 -25.92 -21.22
C ASN A 22 -16.67 -26.26 -19.85
N ALA A 23 -17.18 -27.48 -19.71
CA ALA A 23 -17.84 -27.98 -18.50
C ALA A 23 -16.93 -27.94 -17.25
N GLU A 24 -15.60 -27.91 -17.42
CA GLU A 24 -14.65 -27.74 -16.31
C GLU A 24 -14.58 -26.30 -15.78
N ALA A 25 -14.85 -25.27 -16.60
CA ALA A 25 -14.81 -23.88 -16.14
C ALA A 25 -16.06 -23.51 -15.33
N VAL A 26 -17.22 -24.12 -15.64
CA VAL A 26 -18.47 -23.90 -14.89
C VAL A 26 -18.42 -24.58 -13.52
N ALA A 27 -17.72 -25.72 -13.39
CA ALA A 27 -17.56 -26.41 -12.11
C ALA A 27 -16.72 -25.61 -11.10
N VAL A 28 -15.69 -24.89 -11.55
CA VAL A 28 -14.85 -24.06 -10.66
C VAL A 28 -15.59 -22.80 -10.20
N VAL A 29 -16.43 -22.20 -11.05
CA VAL A 29 -17.24 -21.03 -10.67
C VAL A 29 -18.43 -21.44 -9.78
N ALA A 30 -19.04 -22.60 -10.02
CA ALA A 30 -20.10 -23.14 -9.17
C ALA A 30 -19.59 -23.59 -7.79
N ALA A 31 -18.36 -24.13 -7.71
CA ALA A 31 -17.72 -24.48 -6.43
C ALA A 31 -17.34 -23.24 -5.58
N LEU A 32 -17.14 -22.08 -6.21
CA LEU A 32 -16.93 -20.80 -5.52
C LEU A 32 -18.24 -20.16 -5.01
N ALA A 33 -19.39 -20.51 -5.60
CA ALA A 33 -20.70 -19.97 -5.23
C ALA A 33 -21.42 -20.76 -4.11
N MET A 34 -20.92 -21.93 -3.71
CA MET A 34 -21.52 -22.77 -2.65
C MET A 34 -20.63 -22.91 -1.41
N ARG A 35 -19.87 -21.87 -1.07
CA ARG A 35 -19.35 -21.74 0.29
C ARG A 35 -20.47 -21.18 1.18
N PRO A 36 -20.89 -21.87 2.25
CA PRO A 36 -21.74 -21.24 3.24
C PRO A 36 -20.95 -20.05 3.80
N GLU A 37 -21.47 -18.84 3.57
CA GLU A 37 -21.02 -17.64 4.25
C GLU A 37 -21.19 -17.88 5.75
N SER A 38 -20.10 -18.35 6.37
CA SER A 38 -19.93 -18.29 7.82
C SER A 38 -19.61 -16.83 8.15
N SER A 39 -20.58 -15.95 7.89
CA SER A 39 -20.62 -14.60 8.45
C SER A 39 -20.97 -14.72 9.93
N SER A 40 -20.01 -15.24 10.68
CA SER A 40 -19.86 -14.90 12.08
C SER A 40 -18.70 -13.92 12.13
N MET A 41 -19.01 -12.64 11.98
CA MET A 41 -18.26 -11.63 12.71
C MET A 41 -18.20 -12.13 14.17
N PRO A 42 -17.04 -12.48 14.74
CA PRO A 42 -16.97 -12.70 16.17
C PRO A 42 -17.39 -11.37 16.80
N SER A 43 -18.56 -11.39 17.43
CA SER A 43 -19.05 -10.27 18.23
C SER A 43 -17.92 -9.81 19.15
N LEU A 44 -17.75 -8.49 19.31
CA LEU A 44 -16.80 -7.96 20.27
C LEU A 44 -17.06 -8.66 21.62
N PRO A 45 -16.06 -9.34 22.20
CA PRO A 45 -16.23 -9.89 23.53
C PRO A 45 -16.40 -8.71 24.47
N SER A 46 -17.51 -8.71 25.20
CA SER A 46 -17.66 -7.90 26.40
C SER A 46 -16.45 -8.13 27.31
N SER A 47 -16.03 -7.11 28.05
CA SER A 47 -14.83 -7.05 28.91
C SER A 47 -14.72 -8.13 30.02
N GLY A 48 -15.49 -9.21 29.96
CA GLY A 48 -15.53 -10.33 30.90
C GLY A 48 -15.41 -11.72 30.28
N GLU A 49 -15.17 -11.88 28.97
CA GLU A 49 -14.93 -13.22 28.40
C GLU A 49 -13.49 -13.67 28.74
N PRO A 50 -13.30 -14.85 29.39
CA PRO A 50 -11.97 -15.32 29.75
C PRO A 50 -11.17 -15.62 28.48
N LEU A 51 -9.94 -15.09 28.39
CA LEU A 51 -9.00 -15.49 27.35
C LEU A 51 -8.78 -17.00 27.40
N SER A 52 -8.68 -17.64 26.23
CA SER A 52 -8.19 -19.02 26.17
C SER A 52 -6.78 -19.09 26.76
N VAL A 53 -6.45 -20.22 27.37
CA VAL A 53 -5.12 -20.44 28.00
C VAL A 53 -4.00 -20.16 26.99
N GLU A 54 -4.14 -20.66 25.76
CA GLU A 54 -3.18 -20.41 24.68
C GLU A 54 -3.03 -18.93 24.32
N ALA A 55 -4.12 -18.15 24.33
CA ALA A 55 -4.07 -16.72 24.03
C ALA A 55 -3.42 -15.94 25.18
N ALA A 56 -3.67 -16.33 26.42
CA ALA A 56 -3.03 -15.75 27.59
C ALA A 56 -1.51 -16.05 27.60
N ASP A 57 -1.12 -17.29 27.33
CA ASP A 57 0.29 -17.69 27.23
C ASP A 57 1.01 -16.92 26.11
N TYR A 58 0.38 -16.82 24.94
CA TYR A 58 0.92 -16.03 23.83
C TYR A 58 1.08 -14.56 24.18
N LEU A 59 0.08 -13.97 24.87
CA LEU A 59 0.14 -12.58 25.30
C LEU A 59 1.29 -12.36 26.31
N PHE A 60 1.54 -13.31 27.21
CA PHE A 60 2.69 -13.25 28.12
C PHE A 60 4.03 -13.32 27.38
N GLU A 61 4.17 -14.22 26.41
CA GLU A 61 5.39 -14.33 25.62
C GLU A 61 5.63 -13.07 24.78
N PHE A 62 4.58 -12.52 24.18
CA PHE A 62 4.63 -11.21 23.53
C PHE A 62 5.08 -10.10 24.49
N TRP A 63 4.53 -10.09 25.71
CA TRP A 63 4.90 -9.10 26.74
C TRP A 63 6.38 -9.17 27.10
N LYS A 64 6.92 -10.38 27.29
CA LYS A 64 8.34 -10.60 27.58
C LYS A 64 9.23 -10.17 26.43
N GLN A 65 8.85 -10.49 25.19
CA GLN A 65 9.59 -10.07 24.01
C GLN A 65 9.64 -8.55 23.90
N MET A 66 8.50 -7.87 24.03
CA MET A 66 8.45 -6.41 24.00
C MET A 66 9.25 -5.78 25.15
N GLY A 67 9.20 -6.36 26.36
CA GLY A 67 10.02 -5.92 27.49
C GLY A 67 11.52 -6.09 27.25
N SER A 68 11.93 -7.14 26.54
CA SER A 68 13.32 -7.38 26.16
C SER A 68 13.80 -6.41 25.07
N MET A 69 12.92 -6.08 24.12
CA MET A 69 13.21 -5.14 23.03
C MET A 69 13.23 -3.68 23.50
N PHE A 70 12.41 -3.33 24.47
CA PHE A 70 12.24 -1.98 24.99
C PHE A 70 12.43 -1.96 26.52
N PRO A 71 13.67 -2.17 27.00
CA PRO A 71 13.95 -2.31 28.43
C PRO A 71 13.57 -1.03 29.18
N GLY A 72 12.85 -1.18 30.29
CA GLY A 72 12.38 -0.09 31.15
C GLY A 72 11.22 0.74 30.59
N SER A 73 11.22 1.05 29.28
CA SER A 73 10.16 1.87 28.67
C SER A 73 8.87 1.11 28.44
N TRP A 74 8.93 -0.18 28.09
CA TRP A 74 7.74 -1.03 27.92
C TRP A 74 6.92 -1.15 29.21
N GLU A 75 7.58 -1.54 30.29
CA GLU A 75 6.95 -1.71 31.61
C GLU A 75 6.39 -0.40 32.14
N ARG A 76 7.12 0.71 31.97
CA ARG A 76 6.64 2.05 32.37
C ARG A 76 5.33 2.44 31.66
N GLN A 77 5.13 2.04 30.41
CA GLN A 77 3.97 2.42 29.62
C GLN A 77 2.79 1.44 29.75
N ASN A 78 3.07 0.13 29.82
CA ASN A 78 2.04 -0.91 29.74
C ASN A 78 1.87 -1.69 31.05
N GLY A 79 2.82 -1.58 31.98
CA GLY A 79 2.90 -2.37 33.20
C GLY A 79 3.75 -3.63 33.06
N ALA A 80 4.13 -4.20 34.21
CA ALA A 80 5.01 -5.37 34.29
C ALA A 80 4.38 -6.65 33.72
N SER A 81 3.05 -6.73 33.72
CA SER A 81 2.29 -7.92 33.33
C SER A 81 1.03 -7.53 32.56
N PRO A 82 0.62 -8.33 31.55
CA PRO A 82 -0.66 -8.15 30.87
C PRO A 82 -1.86 -8.47 31.78
N LEU A 83 -1.64 -9.20 32.87
CA LEU A 83 -2.65 -9.58 33.85
C LEU A 83 -2.44 -8.86 35.18
N LYS A 84 -3.54 -8.58 35.86
CA LYS A 84 -3.59 -8.14 37.26
C LYS A 84 -3.36 -9.32 38.22
N HIS A 85 -3.22 -9.02 39.51
CA HIS A 85 -3.03 -10.02 40.58
C HIS A 85 -4.20 -11.02 40.70
N ASP A 86 -5.40 -10.61 40.29
CA ASP A 86 -6.62 -11.44 40.26
C ASP A 86 -6.72 -12.33 39.00
N ARG A 87 -5.65 -12.38 38.19
CA ARG A 87 -5.59 -13.08 36.88
C ARG A 87 -6.56 -12.55 35.83
N THR A 88 -7.18 -11.39 36.04
CA THR A 88 -7.93 -10.68 35.00
C THR A 88 -6.99 -9.82 34.14
N LEU A 89 -7.43 -9.46 32.93
CA LEU A 89 -6.64 -8.58 32.06
C LEU A 89 -6.48 -7.18 32.66
N ALA A 90 -5.25 -6.70 32.67
CA ALA A 90 -4.98 -5.29 32.90
C ALA A 90 -5.50 -4.47 31.70
N PRO A 91 -5.84 -3.16 31.87
CA PRO A 91 -6.34 -2.34 30.77
C PRO A 91 -5.44 -2.38 29.52
N ALA A 92 -4.12 -2.28 29.69
CA ALA A 92 -3.16 -2.42 28.59
C ALA A 92 -3.17 -3.84 27.99
N GLY A 93 -3.25 -4.86 28.84
CA GLY A 93 -3.40 -6.26 28.42
C GLY A 93 -4.63 -6.48 27.53
N THR A 94 -5.77 -5.89 27.89
CA THR A 94 -6.99 -5.92 27.07
C THR A 94 -6.78 -5.28 25.70
N THR A 95 -6.18 -4.09 25.66
CA THR A 95 -5.91 -3.39 24.38
C THR A 95 -4.98 -4.20 23.47
N TRP A 96 -3.89 -4.74 24.01
CA TRP A 96 -2.96 -5.56 23.24
C TRP A 96 -3.56 -6.90 22.82
N ALA A 97 -4.34 -7.55 23.68
CA ALA A 97 -5.06 -8.77 23.35
C ALA A 97 -6.03 -8.56 22.16
N GLN A 98 -6.74 -7.42 22.12
CA GLN A 98 -7.63 -7.07 21.02
C GLN A 98 -6.87 -6.94 19.68
N ILE A 99 -5.69 -6.33 19.69
CA ILE A 99 -4.91 -6.12 18.46
C ILE A 99 -4.27 -7.40 17.95
N LEU A 100 -3.83 -8.27 18.86
CA LEU A 100 -3.24 -9.56 18.52
C LEU A 100 -4.29 -10.58 18.09
N ARG A 101 -5.57 -10.36 18.44
CA ARG A 101 -6.67 -11.26 18.07
C ARG A 101 -6.92 -11.23 16.55
N GLY A 102 -7.21 -12.41 15.99
CA GLY A 102 -7.60 -12.54 14.58
C GLY A 102 -6.45 -12.42 13.58
N ARG A 103 -5.19 -12.47 14.05
CA ARG A 103 -4.00 -12.34 13.21
C ARG A 103 -3.14 -13.59 13.25
N LEU A 104 -2.43 -13.82 12.16
CA LEU A 104 -1.50 -14.95 12.03
C LEU A 104 -0.22 -14.66 12.82
N ARG A 105 0.38 -15.70 13.43
CA ARG A 105 1.68 -15.57 14.11
C ARG A 105 2.78 -15.02 13.20
N SER A 106 2.71 -15.31 11.90
CA SER A 106 3.62 -14.75 10.89
C SER A 106 3.50 -13.24 10.73
N GLN A 107 2.30 -12.67 10.90
CA GLN A 107 2.08 -11.21 10.89
C GLN A 107 2.68 -10.57 12.14
N HIS A 108 2.50 -11.19 13.30
CA HIS A 108 3.14 -10.70 14.54
C HIS A 108 4.66 -10.72 14.46
N ALA A 109 5.24 -11.78 13.89
CA ALA A 109 6.68 -11.87 13.67
C ALA A 109 7.20 -10.74 12.76
N ARG A 110 6.46 -10.37 11.71
CA ARG A 110 6.80 -9.21 10.86
C ARG A 110 6.72 -7.89 11.64
N GLY A 111 5.68 -7.71 12.47
CA GLY A 111 5.58 -6.55 13.35
C GLY A 111 6.76 -6.42 14.30
N LEU A 112 7.17 -7.52 14.95
CA LEU A 112 8.33 -7.56 15.84
C LEU A 112 9.64 -7.30 15.09
N ALA A 113 9.82 -7.91 13.91
CA ALA A 113 10.99 -7.66 13.07
C ALA A 113 11.07 -6.18 12.66
N ALA A 114 9.93 -5.58 12.28
CA ALA A 114 9.84 -4.16 11.94
C ALA A 114 10.24 -3.26 13.13
N CYS A 115 9.88 -3.63 14.37
CA CYS A 115 10.32 -2.90 15.57
C CYS A 115 11.84 -2.90 15.73
N LEU A 116 12.50 -4.00 15.40
CA LEU A 116 13.98 -4.09 15.43
C LEU A 116 14.61 -3.28 14.30
N THR A 117 14.08 -3.38 13.08
CA THR A 117 14.66 -2.69 11.91
C THR A 117 14.45 -1.18 11.94
N GLU A 118 13.34 -0.70 12.51
CA GLU A 118 13.10 0.74 12.67
C GLU A 118 13.98 1.37 13.75
N GLY A 119 14.66 0.58 14.60
CA GLY A 119 15.60 1.08 15.62
C GLY A 119 14.97 2.04 16.63
N ARG A 120 13.69 1.83 16.96
CA ARG A 120 12.91 2.75 17.79
C ARG A 120 13.43 2.77 19.23
N GLU A 121 13.59 3.97 19.80
CA GLU A 121 13.89 4.15 21.22
C GLU A 121 12.69 3.80 22.12
N TRP A 122 11.47 4.03 21.62
CA TRP A 122 10.23 3.85 22.36
C TRP A 122 9.35 2.75 21.74
N PRO A 123 8.65 1.96 22.57
CA PRO A 123 7.76 0.93 22.09
C PRO A 123 6.66 1.53 21.20
N PRO A 124 6.22 0.80 20.16
CA PRO A 124 5.12 1.25 19.31
C PRO A 124 3.82 1.33 20.12
N THR A 125 2.96 2.28 19.74
CA THR A 125 1.58 2.27 20.20
C THR A 125 0.87 1.02 19.64
N PRO A 126 -0.19 0.52 20.31
CA PRO A 126 -0.90 -0.67 19.85
C PRO A 126 -1.35 -0.56 18.37
N GLY A 127 -1.90 0.59 17.96
CA GLY A 127 -2.27 0.85 16.57
C GLY A 127 -1.10 0.92 15.59
N ARG A 128 0.07 1.42 16.01
CA ARG A 128 1.27 1.38 15.16
C ARG A 128 1.78 -0.05 15.00
N PHE A 129 1.80 -0.85 16.06
CA PHE A 129 2.19 -2.26 15.97
C PHE A 129 1.27 -3.04 15.01
N LEU A 130 -0.03 -2.75 15.04
CA LEU A 130 -1.01 -3.30 14.10
C LEU A 130 -0.63 -2.99 12.65
N GLN A 131 -0.27 -1.74 12.35
CA GLN A 131 0.20 -1.32 11.03
C GLN A 131 1.47 -2.06 10.62
N MET A 132 2.42 -2.22 11.53
CA MET A 132 3.67 -2.95 11.29
C MET A 132 3.42 -4.43 10.97
N CYS A 133 2.46 -5.07 11.64
CA CYS A 133 2.06 -6.45 11.32
C CYS A 133 1.47 -6.61 9.90
N LEU A 134 1.00 -5.51 9.30
CA LEU A 134 0.45 -5.44 7.94
C LEU A 134 1.47 -4.89 6.93
N ASP A 135 2.75 -4.76 7.32
CA ASP A 135 3.83 -4.21 6.50
C ASP A 135 3.53 -2.77 6.01
N ILE A 136 2.79 -1.98 6.80
CA ILE A 136 2.47 -0.59 6.49
C ILE A 136 3.66 0.32 6.87
N PRO A 137 4.27 1.02 5.89
CA PRO A 137 5.41 1.90 6.13
C PRO A 137 5.04 3.13 6.97
N VAL A 138 6.01 3.71 7.68
CA VAL A 138 5.83 5.02 8.34
C VAL A 138 5.64 6.14 7.31
N MET A 139 4.96 7.22 7.70
CA MET A 139 4.74 8.41 6.85
C MET A 139 6.02 8.91 6.18
N ALA A 140 7.11 9.03 6.94
CA ALA A 140 8.39 9.51 6.41
C ALA A 140 8.98 8.61 5.29
N THR A 141 8.67 7.31 5.32
CA THR A 141 9.05 6.38 4.25
C THR A 141 8.18 6.61 3.01
N VAL A 142 6.87 6.82 3.19
CA VAL A 142 5.96 7.17 2.10
C VAL A 142 6.34 8.50 1.46
N GLU A 143 6.65 9.54 2.24
CA GLU A 143 7.14 10.83 1.75
C GLU A 143 8.39 10.66 0.87
N ARG A 144 9.33 9.82 1.30
CA ARG A 144 10.55 9.51 0.53
C ARG A 144 10.23 8.75 -0.76
N GLU A 145 9.31 7.79 -0.73
CA GLU A 145 8.89 7.00 -1.89
C GLU A 145 8.03 7.80 -2.89
N MET A 146 7.34 8.84 -2.43
CA MET A 146 6.56 9.75 -3.29
C MET A 146 7.44 10.62 -4.19
N THR A 147 8.73 10.72 -3.89
CA THR A 147 9.70 11.42 -4.74
C THR A 147 9.84 10.71 -6.10
N PRO A 148 9.80 11.43 -7.22
CA PRO A 148 9.95 10.83 -8.55
C PRO A 148 11.27 10.06 -8.70
N GLY A 149 11.23 8.93 -9.42
CA GLY A 149 12.40 8.08 -9.69
C GLY A 149 12.81 7.15 -8.53
N ARG A 150 12.03 7.08 -7.45
CA ARG A 150 12.23 6.12 -6.36
C ARG A 150 11.33 4.89 -6.51
N PRO A 151 11.75 3.72 -6.01
CA PRO A 151 10.88 2.56 -5.94
C PRO A 151 9.74 2.86 -4.97
N GLN A 152 8.51 2.53 -5.37
CA GLN A 152 7.31 2.73 -4.58
C GLN A 152 6.78 1.38 -4.12
N SER A 153 6.58 1.22 -2.82
CA SER A 153 5.85 0.09 -2.27
C SER A 153 4.40 0.09 -2.76
N GLY A 154 3.75 -1.07 -2.77
CA GLY A 154 2.31 -1.16 -3.12
C GLY A 154 1.43 -0.26 -2.25
N PHE A 155 1.83 -0.04 -1.00
CA PHE A 155 1.19 0.92 -0.11
C PHE A 155 1.33 2.37 -0.61
N THR A 156 2.53 2.80 -1.00
CA THR A 156 2.73 4.14 -1.57
C THR A 156 1.97 4.33 -2.87
N VAL A 157 1.88 3.29 -3.71
CA VAL A 157 1.05 3.32 -4.92
C VAL A 157 -0.43 3.55 -4.58
N LEU A 158 -0.94 2.89 -3.54
CA LEU A 158 -2.30 3.12 -3.04
C LEU A 158 -2.48 4.57 -2.55
N VAL A 159 -1.56 5.07 -1.72
CA VAL A 159 -1.61 6.46 -1.24
C VAL A 159 -1.63 7.44 -2.40
N ARG A 160 -0.77 7.24 -3.39
CA ARG A 160 -0.69 8.05 -4.61
C ARG A 160 -1.98 8.02 -5.41
N SER A 161 -2.68 6.88 -5.48
CA SER A 161 -3.96 6.73 -6.18
C SER A 161 -5.13 7.44 -5.48
N LEU A 162 -5.03 7.65 -4.16
CA LEU A 162 -6.03 8.35 -3.36
C LEU A 162 -5.80 9.87 -3.31
N LEU A 163 -4.71 10.33 -3.93
CA LEU A 163 -4.29 11.72 -3.96
C LEU A 163 -4.61 12.33 -5.32
N ASP A 164 -5.12 13.56 -5.33
CA ASP A 164 -5.13 14.35 -6.55
C ASP A 164 -3.71 14.84 -6.84
N LEU A 165 -3.04 14.19 -7.80
CA LEU A 165 -1.65 14.47 -8.15
C LEU A 165 -1.47 15.85 -8.76
N HIS A 166 -2.49 16.39 -9.44
CA HIS A 166 -2.40 17.72 -10.02
C HIS A 166 -2.39 18.76 -8.88
N VAL A 167 -3.40 18.70 -8.01
CA VAL A 167 -3.51 19.62 -6.87
C VAL A 167 -2.32 19.49 -5.92
N TYR A 168 -1.83 18.27 -5.69
CA TYR A 168 -0.65 18.04 -4.87
C TYR A 168 0.61 18.65 -5.49
N ALA A 169 0.82 18.51 -6.81
CA ALA A 169 1.98 19.06 -7.50
C ALA A 169 1.95 20.59 -7.61
N THR A 170 0.76 21.19 -7.73
CA THR A 170 0.57 22.64 -7.86
C THR A 170 0.33 23.36 -6.53
N ALA A 171 0.32 22.64 -5.40
CA ALA A 171 0.09 23.24 -4.10
C ALA A 171 1.19 24.27 -3.75
N GLU A 172 0.75 25.46 -3.35
CA GLU A 172 1.63 26.63 -3.14
C GLU A 172 2.51 26.50 -1.89
N ASN A 173 2.12 25.65 -0.94
CA ASN A 173 2.79 25.50 0.35
C ASN A 173 3.04 24.02 0.69
N GLY A 174 4.26 23.71 1.13
CA GLY A 174 4.64 22.37 1.58
C GLY A 174 3.81 21.86 2.77
N PHE A 175 3.25 22.76 3.59
CA PHE A 175 2.32 22.37 4.65
C PHE A 175 1.01 21.78 4.10
N GLN A 176 0.47 22.38 3.03
CA GLN A 176 -0.75 21.88 2.38
C GLN A 176 -0.48 20.52 1.72
N GLN A 177 0.66 20.38 1.02
CA GLN A 177 1.09 19.10 0.44
C GLN A 177 1.16 18.01 1.51
N ARG A 178 1.80 18.31 2.65
CA ARG A 178 1.90 17.36 3.75
C ARG A 178 0.54 16.96 4.31
N ARG A 179 -0.39 17.92 4.50
CA ARG A 179 -1.75 17.61 4.96
C ARG A 179 -2.51 16.71 3.99
N MET A 180 -2.46 17.01 2.69
CA MET A 180 -3.09 16.16 1.68
C MET A 180 -2.53 14.74 1.70
N LEU A 181 -1.21 14.61 1.87
CA LEU A 181 -0.55 13.32 2.01
C LEU A 181 -0.95 12.58 3.29
N GLU A 182 -1.03 13.29 4.43
CA GLU A 182 -1.45 12.73 5.72
C GLU A 182 -2.89 12.19 5.65
N GLU A 183 -3.79 12.91 4.99
CA GLU A 183 -5.16 12.46 4.75
C GLU A 183 -5.22 11.22 3.85
N ALA A 184 -4.50 11.24 2.72
CA ALA A 184 -4.43 10.10 1.80
C ALA A 184 -3.82 8.86 2.47
N TYR A 185 -2.76 9.04 3.27
CA TYR A 185 -2.16 7.99 4.08
C TYR A 185 -3.16 7.40 5.06
N THR A 186 -3.91 8.23 5.79
CA THR A 186 -4.89 7.74 6.77
C THR A 186 -5.98 6.89 6.09
N ARG A 187 -6.46 7.32 4.92
CA ARG A 187 -7.41 6.55 4.11
C ARG A 187 -6.80 5.22 3.62
N ALA A 188 -5.54 5.24 3.19
CA ALA A 188 -4.83 4.04 2.76
C ALA A 188 -4.61 3.06 3.92
N VAL A 189 -4.28 3.53 5.12
CA VAL A 189 -4.18 2.69 6.32
C VAL A 189 -5.51 2.00 6.58
N GLN A 190 -6.62 2.74 6.59
CA GLN A 190 -7.94 2.16 6.81
C GLN A 190 -8.26 1.10 5.76
N HIS A 191 -7.95 1.37 4.49
CA HIS A 191 -8.14 0.42 3.39
C HIS A 191 -7.42 -0.92 3.62
N VAL A 192 -6.18 -0.89 4.09
CA VAL A 192 -5.39 -2.11 4.39
C VAL A 192 -5.88 -2.80 5.67
N VAL A 193 -6.27 -2.03 6.69
CA VAL A 193 -6.84 -2.57 7.93
C VAL A 193 -8.18 -3.27 7.68
N ASP A 194 -8.98 -2.77 6.73
CA ASP A 194 -10.22 -3.41 6.25
C ASP A 194 -9.95 -4.71 5.45
N GLY A 195 -8.69 -5.07 5.22
CA GLY A 195 -8.29 -6.28 4.49
C GLY A 195 -8.40 -6.19 2.97
N LYS A 196 -8.55 -4.97 2.42
CA LYS A 196 -8.59 -4.76 0.97
C LYS A 196 -7.18 -4.91 0.36
N PRO A 197 -7.07 -5.42 -0.89
CA PRO A 197 -5.78 -5.74 -1.49
C PRO A 197 -4.94 -4.49 -1.75
N LEU A 198 -3.62 -4.63 -1.63
CA LEU A 198 -2.66 -3.60 -2.03
C LEU A 198 -2.38 -3.68 -3.55
N PRO A 199 -2.24 -2.52 -4.23
CA PRO A 199 -1.72 -2.46 -5.59
C PRO A 199 -0.33 -3.09 -5.72
N GLN A 200 0.05 -3.47 -6.94
CA GLN A 200 1.40 -3.96 -7.22
C GLN A 200 2.44 -2.84 -6.97
N PRO A 201 3.59 -3.16 -6.37
CA PRO A 201 4.66 -2.19 -6.17
C PRO A 201 5.22 -1.73 -7.52
N VAL A 202 5.53 -0.44 -7.62
CA VAL A 202 6.14 0.15 -8.82
C VAL A 202 7.64 0.27 -8.58
N LEU A 203 8.42 -0.51 -9.32
CA LEU A 203 9.88 -0.39 -9.30
C LEU A 203 10.30 0.95 -9.93
N ALA A 204 11.42 1.49 -9.47
CA ALA A 204 11.95 2.73 -10.02
C ALA A 204 12.24 2.55 -11.52
N ILE A 205 11.39 3.12 -12.37
CA ILE A 205 11.69 3.31 -13.78
C ILE A 205 12.54 4.57 -13.85
N GLU A 206 13.70 4.50 -14.51
CA GLU A 206 14.49 5.69 -14.80
C GLU A 206 13.60 6.70 -15.52
N GLN A 207 13.42 7.87 -14.93
CA GLN A 207 12.72 8.94 -15.64
C GLN A 207 13.57 9.29 -16.85
N GLU A 208 12.99 9.07 -18.03
CA GLU A 208 13.52 9.58 -19.27
C GLU A 208 13.56 11.10 -19.11
N LYS A 209 14.73 11.64 -18.77
CA LYS A 209 14.98 13.07 -18.79
C LYS A 209 14.69 13.48 -20.21
N HIS A 210 13.53 14.10 -20.43
CA HIS A 210 13.21 14.70 -21.72
C HIS A 210 14.29 15.77 -21.92
N GLY A 211 15.33 15.40 -22.66
CA GLY A 211 16.42 16.30 -22.96
C GLY A 211 15.81 17.50 -23.67
N VAL A 212 16.22 18.70 -23.28
CA VAL A 212 15.98 19.87 -24.10
C VAL A 212 16.56 19.55 -25.46
N ARG A 213 15.70 19.43 -26.49
CA ARG A 213 16.15 19.12 -27.85
C ARG A 213 17.19 20.20 -28.21
N PRO A 214 18.47 19.85 -28.43
CA PRO A 214 19.46 20.85 -28.73
C PRO A 214 19.03 21.53 -30.02
N VAL A 215 18.85 22.84 -29.93
CA VAL A 215 18.51 23.68 -31.07
C VAL A 215 19.66 23.56 -32.06
N ARG A 216 19.39 22.89 -33.19
CA ARG A 216 20.41 22.54 -34.20
C ARG A 216 21.05 23.77 -34.83
N ASP A 217 20.33 24.89 -34.82
CA ASP A 217 20.77 26.18 -35.34
C ASP A 217 20.26 27.31 -34.43
N ARG A 218 21.19 27.88 -33.66
CA ARG A 218 20.90 28.90 -32.66
C ARG A 218 20.50 30.24 -33.28
N GLU A 219 21.00 30.56 -34.47
CA GLU A 219 20.69 31.81 -35.14
C GLU A 219 19.28 31.79 -35.73
N SER A 220 18.87 30.70 -36.38
CA SER A 220 17.50 30.60 -36.90
C SER A 220 16.45 30.52 -35.80
N ALA A 221 16.76 29.86 -34.68
CA ALA A 221 15.88 29.84 -33.52
C ALA A 221 15.74 31.23 -32.87
N ARG A 222 16.83 32.00 -32.81
CA ARG A 222 16.80 33.39 -32.32
C ARG A 222 15.96 34.27 -33.24
N ALA A 223 16.16 34.20 -34.56
CA ALA A 223 15.37 34.95 -35.53
C ALA A 223 13.88 34.55 -35.53
N ALA A 224 13.57 33.29 -35.23
CA ALA A 224 12.19 32.81 -35.07
C ALA A 224 11.56 33.32 -33.76
N MET A 225 12.33 33.38 -32.66
CA MET A 225 11.87 33.97 -31.40
C MET A 225 11.68 35.50 -31.52
N GLU A 226 12.57 36.21 -32.20
CA GLU A 226 12.44 37.66 -32.45
C GLU A 226 11.21 37.98 -33.32
N ARG A 227 10.93 37.17 -34.35
CA ARG A 227 9.67 37.30 -35.12
C ARG A 227 8.44 37.02 -34.27
N ALA A 228 8.46 35.97 -33.45
CA ALA A 228 7.36 35.64 -32.57
C ALA A 228 7.14 36.72 -31.49
N ALA A 229 8.21 37.34 -30.99
CA ALA A 229 8.14 38.44 -30.03
C ALA A 229 7.51 39.70 -30.64
N ALA A 230 7.88 40.03 -31.89
CA ALA A 230 7.28 41.13 -32.64
C ALA A 230 5.80 40.87 -32.97
N GLU A 231 5.42 39.64 -33.33
CA GLU A 231 4.03 39.26 -33.61
C GLU A 231 3.14 39.23 -32.36
N LEU A 232 3.72 38.90 -31.20
CA LEU A 232 3.03 38.87 -29.90
C LEU A 232 3.17 40.18 -29.11
N ASN A 233 3.78 41.21 -29.71
CA ASN A 233 3.97 42.54 -29.14
C ASN A 233 4.68 42.54 -27.77
N PHE A 234 5.66 41.64 -27.60
CA PHE A 234 6.55 41.59 -26.43
C PHE A 234 7.71 42.59 -26.49
N ASP A 235 7.89 43.29 -27.62
CA ASP A 235 8.80 44.42 -27.74
C ASP A 235 8.14 45.64 -27.06
N GLY A 236 8.55 45.87 -25.81
CA GLY A 236 7.85 46.74 -24.87
C GLY A 236 7.80 48.24 -25.21
N ASP A 237 6.82 48.88 -24.57
CA ASP A 237 6.98 50.19 -23.93
C ASP A 237 7.47 50.00 -22.49
#